data_AF-A0A183DIS9-F1
#
_entry.id   AF-A0A183DIS9-F1
#
_cell.length_a   1.000
_cell.length_b   1.000
_cell.length_c   1.000
_cell.angle_alpha   90.00
_cell.angle_beta   90.00
_cell.angle_gamma   90.00
#
_symmetry.space_group_name_H-M   'P 1'
#
loop_
_entity.id
_entity.type
_entity.pdbx_description
1 polymer ?
#
loop_
_entity_poly.entity_id
_entity_poly.type
_entity_poly.pdbx_seq_one_letter_code
_entity_poly.pdbx_strand_id
1 'polypeptide(L)' 'MLPLTFVNACDYDKVQPSDKVSILGLKDFAPGKPLKCILKHADGTKDELWLNHTFNAQQIE' A
#
# COMPACT_ATOMS: atom_id res chain seq x y z
N MET A 1 -1.77 -5.06 12.84
CA MET A 1 -0.65 -5.11 11.87
C MET A 1 -1.24 -5.47 10.51
N LEU A 2 -0.88 -4.78 9.43
CA LEU A 2 -1.41 -5.04 8.09
C LEU A 2 -0.36 -5.66 7.17
N PRO A 3 -0.26 -7.00 7.03
CA PRO A 3 0.56 -7.62 5.98
C PRO A 3 0.05 -7.26 4.58
N LEU A 4 0.82 -6.40 3.92
CA LEU A 4 0.57 -5.96 2.54
C LEU A 4 1.75 -6.34 1.67
N THR A 5 1.47 -6.74 0.43
CA THR A 5 2.48 -7.10 -0.56
C THR A 5 2.40 -6.16 -1.75
N PHE A 6 3.54 -5.84 -2.35
CA PHE A 6 3.55 -5.05 -3.58
C PHE A 6 2.92 -5.86 -4.72
N VAL A 7 2.01 -5.24 -5.47
CA VAL A 7 1.48 -5.85 -6.70
C VAL A 7 2.61 -6.05 -7.71
N ASN A 8 3.52 -5.08 -7.80
CA ASN A 8 4.71 -5.15 -8.62
C ASN A 8 5.96 -5.06 -7.74
N ALA A 9 6.83 -6.07 -7.81
CA ALA A 9 8.06 -6.12 -7.04
C ALA A 9 9.00 -4.92 -7.32
N CYS A 10 8.95 -4.35 -8.54
CA CYS A 10 9.74 -3.17 -8.88
C CYS A 10 9.32 -1.90 -8.13
N ASP A 11 8.11 -1.84 -7.58
CA ASP A 11 7.69 -0.69 -6.76
C ASP A 11 8.47 -0.60 -5.45
N TYR A 12 9.10 -1.69 -5.00
CA TYR A 12 10.00 -1.67 -3.85
C TYR A 12 11.21 -0.73 -4.08
N ASP A 13 11.73 -0.67 -5.31
CA ASP A 13 12.88 0.17 -5.66
C ASP A 13 12.57 1.67 -5.54
N LYS A 14 11.28 2.03 -5.64
CA LYS A 14 10.81 3.40 -5.48
C LYS A 14 10.71 3.84 -4.01
N VAL A 15 10.66 2.90 -3.08
CA VAL A 15 10.49 3.19 -1.66
C VAL A 15 11.81 3.66 -1.07
N GLN A 16 11.86 4.90 -0.58
CA GLN A 16 13.03 5.43 0.13
C GLN A 16 12.78 5.42 1.65
N PRO A 17 13.84 5.31 2.48
CA PRO A 17 13.68 5.26 3.94
C PRO A 17 13.09 6.54 4.55
N SER A 18 13.16 7.68 3.86
CA SER A 18 12.57 8.95 4.31
C SER A 18 11.15 9.18 3.78
N ASP A 19 10.60 8.24 3.00
CA ASP A 19 9.26 8.38 2.43
C ASP A 19 8.16 8.34 3.49
N LYS A 20 7.15 9.19 3.29
CA LYS A 20 5.89 9.06 4.02
C LYS A 20 4.93 8.18 3.24
N VAL A 21 4.63 7.03 3.81
CA VAL A 21 3.68 6.05 3.25
C VAL A 21 2.25 6.42 3.68
N SER A 22 1.34 6.55 2.72
CA SER A 22 -0.09 6.77 2.95
C SER A 22 -0.91 5.69 2.27
N ILE A 23 -1.69 4.92 3.03
CA ILE A 23 -2.54 3.85 2.50
C ILE A 23 -3.97 4.38 2.35
N LEU A 24 -4.48 4.31 1.12
CA LEU A 24 -5.82 4.71 0.72
C LEU A 24 -6.67 3.48 0.42
N GLY A 25 -7.97 3.59 0.72
CA GLY A 25 -8.92 2.50 0.50
C GLY A 25 -9.16 1.61 1.72
N LEU A 26 -8.58 1.92 2.88
CA LEU A 26 -8.85 1.21 4.14
C LEU A 26 -10.32 1.28 4.58
N LYS A 27 -11.03 2.35 4.19
CA LYS A 27 -12.48 2.50 4.47
C LYS A 27 -13.33 1.48 3.70
N ASP A 28 -12.89 1.10 2.51
CA ASP A 28 -13.56 0.15 1.62
C ASP A 28 -12.76 -1.14 1.51
N PHE A 29 -12.07 -1.51 2.59
CA PHE A 29 -11.21 -2.68 2.65
C PHE A 29 -12.06 -3.93 2.58
N ALA A 30 -11.77 -4.78 1.60
CA ALA A 30 -12.54 -5.97 1.28
C ALA A 30 -11.60 -7.09 0.81
N PRO A 31 -11.93 -8.36 1.07
CA PRO A 31 -11.11 -9.48 0.63
C PRO A 31 -10.93 -9.47 -0.89
N GLY A 32 -9.68 -9.60 -1.35
CA GLY A 32 -9.33 -9.63 -2.77
C GLY A 32 -9.30 -8.25 -3.45
N LYS A 33 -9.47 -7.15 -2.70
CA LYS A 33 -9.43 -5.79 -3.27
C LYS A 33 -8.08 -5.12 -2.97
N PRO A 34 -7.27 -4.81 -4.00
CA PRO A 34 -5.99 -4.15 -3.76
C PRO A 34 -6.19 -2.76 -3.13
N LEU A 35 -5.26 -2.40 -2.24
CA LEU A 35 -5.18 -1.09 -1.62
C LEU A 35 -4.24 -0.19 -2.42
N LYS A 36 -4.52 1.11 -2.38
CA LYS A 36 -3.63 2.09 -3.02
C LYS A 36 -2.69 2.66 -1.97
N CYS A 37 -1.41 2.74 -2.30
CA CYS A 37 -0.39 3.33 -1.47
C CYS A 37 0.21 4.55 -2.19
N ILE A 38 0.37 5.64 -1.45
CA ILE A 38 1.06 6.83 -1.91
C ILE A 38 2.33 6.97 -1.10
N LEU A 39 3.46 6.93 -1.79
CA LEU A 39 4.76 7.34 -1.27
C LEU A 39 4.89 8.84 -1.47
N LYS A 40 5.21 9.58 -0.42
CA LYS A 40 5.57 11.00 -0.50
C LYS A 40 7.04 11.13 -0.16
N HIS A 41 7.83 11.43 -1.18
CA HIS A 41 9.27 11.59 -1.07
C HIS A 41 9.60 12.91 -0.37
N ALA A 42 10.80 12.98 0.20
CA ALA A 42 11.29 14.19 0.86
C ALA A 42 11.42 15.37 -0.12
N ASP A 43 11.70 15.09 -1.40
CA ASP A 43 11.75 16.07 -2.50
C ASP A 43 10.38 16.62 -2.91
N GLY A 44 9.28 16.09 -2.34
CA GLY A 44 7.91 16.52 -2.64
C GLY A 44 7.26 15.82 -3.83
N THR A 45 8.01 14.95 -4.53
CA THR A 45 7.44 14.01 -5.50
C THR A 45 6.59 12.96 -4.78
N LYS A 46 5.71 12.31 -5.55
CA LYS A 46 4.84 11.27 -5.04
C LYS A 46 4.72 10.13 -6.03
N ASP A 47 4.80 8.91 -5.52
CA ASP A 47 4.59 7.69 -6.28
C ASP A 47 3.34 6.97 -5.79
N GLU A 48 2.55 6.49 -6.73
CA GLU A 48 1.32 5.77 -6.46
C GLU A 48 1.49 4.31 -6.86
N LEU A 49 1.33 3.40 -5.90
CA LEU A 49 1.53 1.98 -6.08
C LEU A 49 0.37 1.18 -5.50
N TRP A 50 0.19 -0.03 -6.03
CA TRP A 50 -0.88 -0.92 -5.60
C TRP A 50 -0.33 -2.01 -4.69
N LEU A 51 -1.06 -2.25 -3.60
CA LEU A 51 -0.73 -3.25 -2.60
C LEU A 51 -1.80 -4.33 -2.58
N ASN A 52 -1.37 -5.58 -2.72
CA ASN A 52 -2.20 -6.76 -2.51
C ASN A 52 -2.20 -7.17 -1.04
N HIS A 53 -3.21 -7.95 -0.69
CA HIS A 53 -3.39 -8.47 0.65
C HIS A 53 -4.15 -9.80 0.56
N THR A 54 -3.90 -10.71 1.50
CA THR A 54 -4.56 -12.02 1.57
C THR A 54 -5.53 -12.10 2.74
N PHE A 55 -6.10 -10.96 3.14
CA PHE A 55 -7.05 -10.94 4.25
C PHE A 55 -8.39 -11.51 3.81
N ASN A 56 -8.94 -12.36 4.66
CA ASN A 56 -10.33 -12.77 4.59
C ASN A 56 -11.21 -11.85 5.44
N ALA A 57 -12.53 -11.88 5.24
CA ALA A 57 -13.47 -11.00 5.95
C ALA A 57 -13.31 -11.03 7.48
N GLN A 58 -13.07 -12.20 8.07
CA GLN A 58 -12.86 -12.35 9.52
C GLN A 58 -11.58 -11.67 10.07
N GLN A 59 -10.60 -11.41 9.22
CA GLN A 59 -9.37 -10.70 9.61
C GLN A 59 -9.49 -9.18 9.38
N ILE A 60 -10.54 -8.75 8.69
CA ILE A 60 -10.88 -7.36 8.41
C ILE A 60 -11.86 -6.81 9.48
N GLU A 61 -12.64 -7.70 10.12
CA GLU A 61 -13.60 -7.40 11.20
C GLU A 61 -12.94 -7.14 12.56
#